data_AF-A0A972MQI5-F1
#
_entry.id   AF-A0A972MQI5-F1
#
_cell.length_a   1.000
_cell.length_b   1.000
_cell.length_c   1.000
_cell.angle_alpha   90.00
_cell.angle_beta   90.00
_cell.angle_gamma   90.00
#
_symmetry.space_group_name_H-M   'P 1'
#
loop_
_entity.id
_entity.type
_entity.pdbx_description
1 polymer ?
#
loop_
_entity_poly.entity_id
_entity_poly.type
_entity_poly.pdbx_seq_one_letter_code
_entity_poly.pdbx_strand_id
1 'polypeptide(L)'
;MKREDLKHSTIPNEIEQLRRCFPQYFDRDGNFMLEKFTSNIERNVDISKESYSLEWLGKTYARVLAHEPARTFVKEDKAWNTKPQNKKSQNILIKGDNLEILKHLINAYENEIKMIYIDPPYNTGND
;
A
#
# COMPACT_ATOMS: atom_id res chain seq x y z
N MET A 1 3.46 27.25 -17.05
CA MET A 1 3.42 26.32 -15.91
C MET A 1 3.28 24.93 -16.48
N LYS A 2 4.37 24.15 -16.54
CA LYS A 2 4.37 22.81 -17.13
C LYS A 2 3.50 21.92 -16.23
N ARG A 3 2.45 21.32 -16.80
CA ARG A 3 1.72 20.24 -16.15
C ARG A 3 2.66 19.05 -16.15
N GLU A 4 3.25 18.76 -15.00
CA GLU A 4 3.84 17.45 -14.78
C GLU A 4 2.67 16.51 -14.51
N ASP A 5 2.33 15.71 -15.52
CA ASP A 5 1.41 14.60 -15.37
C ASP A 5 2.07 13.62 -14.38
N LEU A 6 1.69 13.71 -13.11
CA LEU A 6 1.97 12.71 -12.08
C LEU A 6 1.25 11.42 -12.48
N LYS A 7 1.88 10.65 -13.37
CA LYS A 7 1.54 9.25 -13.62
C LYS A 7 1.99 8.41 -12.42
N HIS A 8 1.31 8.55 -11.28
CA HIS A 8 1.25 7.45 -10.31
C HIS A 8 0.17 6.46 -10.76
N SER A 9 0.38 5.92 -11.96
CA SER A 9 -0.20 4.66 -12.37
C SER A 9 0.84 3.62 -12.05
N THR A 10 0.70 2.92 -10.94
CA THR A 10 0.98 1.48 -10.94
C THR A 10 0.43 0.88 -9.66
N ILE A 11 -0.50 -0.07 -9.80
CA ILE A 11 -0.45 -1.31 -9.02
C ILE A 11 1.04 -1.57 -8.73
N PRO A 12 1.51 -1.84 -7.50
CA PRO A 12 2.81 -2.45 -7.30
C PRO A 12 2.75 -3.73 -8.10
N ASN A 13 3.16 -3.67 -9.36
CA ASN A 13 3.13 -4.80 -10.24
C ASN A 13 4.25 -5.61 -9.65
N GLU A 14 3.92 -6.64 -8.88
CA GLU A 14 4.93 -7.51 -8.28
C GLU A 14 5.87 -7.99 -9.39
N ILE A 15 5.36 -8.10 -10.64
CA ILE A 15 6.13 -8.29 -11.87
C ILE A 15 7.13 -7.16 -12.16
N GLU A 16 6.80 -5.88 -12.02
CA GLU A 16 7.76 -4.79 -12.25
C GLU A 16 8.82 -4.72 -11.15
N GLN A 17 8.45 -4.99 -9.90
CA GLN A 17 9.44 -5.15 -8.82
C GLN A 17 10.36 -6.36 -9.07
N LEU A 18 9.79 -7.50 -9.47
CA LEU A 18 10.54 -8.68 -9.88
C LEU A 18 11.45 -8.36 -11.07
N ARG A 19 10.99 -7.59 -12.05
CA ARG A 19 11.77 -7.18 -13.22
C ARG A 19 12.92 -6.25 -12.83
N ARG A 20 12.69 -5.32 -11.90
CA ARG A 20 13.71 -4.40 -11.39
C ARG A 20 14.79 -5.12 -10.57
N CYS A 21 14.38 -6.03 -9.69
CA CYS A 21 15.29 -6.73 -8.78
C CYS A 21 15.94 -7.96 -9.40
N PHE A 22 15.24 -8.65 -10.30
CA PHE A 22 15.67 -9.91 -10.91
C PHE A 22 15.44 -9.97 -12.44
N PRO A 23 16.04 -9.05 -13.20
CA PRO A 23 15.86 -8.96 -14.66
C PRO A 23 16.28 -10.23 -15.42
N GLN A 24 17.19 -11.03 -14.87
CA GLN A 24 17.72 -12.26 -15.47
C GLN A 24 16.69 -13.41 -15.61
N TYR A 25 15.53 -13.28 -14.98
CA TYR A 25 14.44 -14.25 -15.09
C TYR A 25 13.34 -13.78 -16.07
N PHE A 26 13.59 -12.75 -16.85
CA PHE A 26 12.71 -12.33 -17.94
C PHE A 26 13.37 -12.66 -19.28
N ASP A 27 12.57 -13.18 -20.23
CA ASP A 27 13.04 -13.43 -21.60
C ASP A 27 13.10 -12.12 -22.41
N ARG A 28 13.46 -12.23 -23.70
CA ARG A 28 13.54 -11.07 -24.60
C ARG A 28 12.18 -10.46 -24.92
N ASP A 29 11.11 -11.24 -24.75
CA ASP A 29 9.73 -10.86 -25.01
C ASP A 29 9.04 -10.32 -23.74
N GLY A 30 9.73 -10.35 -22.59
CA GLY A 30 9.26 -9.83 -21.30
C GLY A 30 8.47 -10.84 -20.46
N ASN A 31 8.45 -12.14 -20.81
CA ASN A 31 7.79 -13.17 -20.01
C ASN A 31 8.67 -13.63 -18.85
N PHE A 32 8.03 -13.96 -17.72
CA PHE A 32 8.71 -14.46 -16.53
C PHE A 32 9.05 -15.95 -16.66
N MET A 33 10.35 -16.28 -16.65
CA MET A 33 10.89 -17.65 -16.72
C MET A 33 10.83 -18.32 -15.34
N LEU A 34 9.65 -18.80 -14.96
CA LEU A 34 9.39 -19.45 -13.66
C LEU A 34 10.32 -20.63 -13.40
N GLU A 35 10.55 -21.52 -14.38
CA GLU A 35 11.40 -22.70 -14.21
C GLU A 35 12.85 -22.35 -13.82
N LYS A 36 13.41 -21.32 -14.46
CA LYS A 36 14.76 -20.83 -14.17
C LYS A 36 14.84 -20.21 -12.77
N PHE A 37 13.78 -19.51 -12.36
CA PHE A 37 13.67 -18.92 -11.03
C PHE A 37 13.60 -20.00 -9.95
N THR A 38 12.69 -20.96 -10.11
CA THR A 38 12.51 -22.10 -9.21
C THR A 38 13.80 -22.90 -9.08
N SER A 39 14.44 -23.27 -10.20
CA SER A 39 15.70 -24.05 -10.21
C SER A 39 16.85 -23.38 -9.45
N ASN A 40 16.89 -22.04 -9.42
CA ASN A 40 17.92 -21.29 -8.71
C ASN A 40 17.64 -21.15 -7.21
N ILE A 41 16.37 -21.11 -6.81
CA ILE A 41 15.95 -20.92 -5.41
C ILE A 41 15.87 -22.26 -4.67
N GLU A 42 15.48 -23.34 -5.36
CA GLU A 42 15.37 -24.70 -4.82
C GLU A 42 16.63 -25.19 -4.11
N ARG A 43 17.81 -24.68 -4.49
CA ARG A 43 19.08 -25.09 -3.87
C ARG A 43 19.33 -24.50 -2.48
N ASN A 44 18.63 -23.42 -2.11
CA ASN A 44 18.92 -22.63 -0.92
C ASN A 44 17.68 -22.37 -0.04
N VAL A 45 16.50 -22.87 -0.42
CA VAL A 45 15.24 -22.60 0.26
C VAL A 45 14.39 -23.85 0.29
N ASP A 46 13.88 -24.21 1.46
CA ASP A 46 12.86 -25.25 1.60
C ASP A 46 11.53 -24.76 1.02
N ILE A 47 11.09 -25.36 -0.09
CA ILE A 47 9.80 -25.05 -0.71
C ILE A 47 8.70 -25.83 0.00
N SER A 48 7.90 -25.12 0.80
CA SER A 48 6.69 -25.69 1.36
C SER A 48 5.67 -25.99 0.25
N LYS A 49 5.03 -27.15 0.33
CA LYS A 49 3.88 -27.53 -0.53
C LYS A 49 2.54 -27.11 0.09
N GLU A 50 2.55 -26.53 1.29
CA GLU A 50 1.32 -26.04 1.91
C GLU A 50 0.84 -24.76 1.22
N SER A 51 -0.34 -24.84 0.60
CA SER A 51 -1.04 -23.69 0.03
C SER A 51 -2.40 -23.51 0.71
N TYR A 52 -2.37 -22.98 1.93
CA TYR A 52 -3.60 -22.52 2.58
C TYR A 52 -3.85 -21.06 2.20
N SER A 53 -4.96 -20.78 1.52
CA SER A 53 -5.43 -19.42 1.27
C SER A 53 -6.84 -19.23 1.83
N LEU A 54 -7.06 -18.08 2.46
CA LEU A 54 -8.41 -17.61 2.77
C LEU A 54 -8.98 -16.95 1.52
N GLU A 55 -10.04 -17.51 0.97
CA GLU A 55 -10.81 -16.92 -0.13
C GLU A 55 -12.12 -16.36 0.40
N TRP A 56 -12.45 -15.14 0.00
CA TRP A 56 -13.71 -14.49 0.34
C TRP A 56 -14.20 -13.65 -0.83
N LEU A 57 -15.52 -13.47 -0.89
CA LEU A 57 -16.14 -12.62 -1.90
C LEU A 57 -15.64 -11.18 -1.75
N GLY A 58 -15.09 -10.62 -2.83
CA GLY A 58 -14.56 -9.26 -2.84
C GLY A 58 -13.04 -9.13 -2.56
N LYS A 59 -12.31 -10.23 -2.34
CA LYS A 59 -10.84 -10.21 -2.15
C LYS A 59 -10.09 -9.44 -3.25
N THR A 60 -10.40 -9.73 -4.52
CA THR A 60 -9.79 -9.03 -5.67
C THR A 60 -10.13 -7.55 -5.67
N TYR A 61 -11.37 -7.19 -5.30
CA TYR A 61 -11.80 -5.80 -5.23
C TYR A 61 -11.07 -5.03 -4.11
N ALA A 62 -10.92 -5.64 -2.93
CA ALA A 62 -10.14 -5.08 -1.83
C ALA A 62 -8.67 -4.84 -2.23
N ARG A 63 -8.07 -5.76 -3.01
CA ARG A 63 -6.72 -5.57 -3.56
C ARG A 63 -6.66 -4.37 -4.51
N VAL A 64 -7.66 -4.17 -5.37
CA VAL A 64 -7.70 -3.00 -6.26
C VAL A 64 -7.78 -1.72 -5.42
N LEU A 65 -8.71 -1.63 -4.47
CA LEU A 65 -8.89 -0.44 -3.63
C LEU A 65 -7.65 -0.02 -2.84
N ALA A 66 -6.87 -0.99 -2.33
CA ALA A 66 -5.63 -0.74 -1.61
C ALA A 66 -4.55 -0.08 -2.49
N HIS A 67 -4.57 -0.33 -3.80
CA HIS A 67 -3.57 0.17 -4.75
C HIS A 67 -4.03 1.36 -5.58
N GLU A 68 -5.32 1.70 -5.53
CA GLU A 68 -5.80 2.90 -6.18
C GLU A 68 -5.23 4.15 -5.49
N PRO A 69 -4.78 5.17 -6.27
CA PRO A 69 -4.31 6.42 -5.70
C PRO A 69 -5.44 7.12 -4.93
N ALA A 70 -5.06 8.01 -4.00
CA ALA A 70 -6.02 8.84 -3.29
C ALA A 70 -6.83 9.69 -4.28
N ARG A 71 -8.15 9.72 -4.09
CA ARG A 71 -9.10 10.46 -4.94
C ARG A 71 -9.48 11.82 -4.36
N THR A 72 -9.01 12.09 -3.14
CA THR A 72 -9.39 13.23 -2.31
C THR A 72 -8.24 14.23 -2.14
N PHE A 73 -8.52 15.40 -1.57
CA PHE A 73 -7.51 16.40 -1.22
C PHE A 73 -7.49 16.65 0.29
N VAL A 74 -6.31 16.96 0.83
CA VAL A 74 -6.14 17.35 2.23
C VAL A 74 -6.27 18.87 2.35
N LYS A 75 -7.08 19.33 3.31
CA LYS A 75 -7.24 20.74 3.65
C LYS A 75 -7.02 20.95 5.14
N GLU A 76 -6.26 21.97 5.49
CA GLU A 76 -6.04 22.36 6.89
C GLU A 76 -7.23 23.11 7.49
N ASP A 77 -7.47 22.87 8.79
CA ASP A 77 -8.31 23.73 9.62
C ASP A 77 -7.44 24.84 10.26
N LYS A 78 -7.30 25.96 9.55
CA LYS A 78 -6.53 27.11 10.02
C LYS A 78 -7.04 27.66 11.35
N ALA A 79 -8.36 27.66 11.56
CA ALA A 79 -8.96 28.23 12.77
C ALA A 79 -8.59 27.40 14.01
N TRP A 80 -8.54 26.08 13.87
CA TRP A 80 -8.06 25.19 14.93
C TRP A 80 -6.54 25.21 15.10
N ASN A 81 -5.80 25.16 13.99
CA ASN A 81 -4.34 24.99 14.00
C ASN A 81 -3.59 26.25 14.47
N THR A 82 -4.15 27.43 14.28
CA THR A 82 -3.51 28.70 14.68
C THR A 82 -3.68 29.05 16.15
N LYS A 83 -4.50 28.31 16.90
CA LYS A 83 -4.68 28.53 18.34
C LYS A 83 -3.33 28.40 19.08
N PRO A 84 -3.04 29.25 20.09
CA PRO A 84 -1.74 29.26 20.78
C PRO A 84 -1.28 27.89 21.27
N GLN A 85 -2.20 27.08 21.80
CA GLN A 85 -1.94 25.73 22.30
C GLN A 85 -1.62 24.70 21.20
N ASN A 86 -2.08 24.93 19.96
CA ASN A 86 -1.96 23.97 18.86
C ASN A 86 -0.81 24.31 17.91
N LYS A 87 -0.40 25.58 17.85
CA LYS A 87 0.55 26.12 16.86
C LYS A 87 1.89 25.39 16.76
N LYS A 88 2.35 24.76 17.86
CA LYS A 88 3.61 23.99 17.92
C LYS A 88 3.41 22.50 18.21
N SER A 89 2.17 22.02 18.22
CA SER A 89 1.86 20.61 18.46
C SER A 89 2.51 19.73 17.39
N GLN A 90 2.99 18.56 17.80
CA GLN A 90 3.41 17.49 16.89
C GLN A 90 2.31 16.42 16.70
N ASN A 91 1.22 16.52 17.45
CA ASN A 91 0.07 15.62 17.36
C ASN A 91 -0.87 16.08 16.25
N ILE A 92 -1.34 15.13 15.45
CA ILE A 92 -2.20 15.38 14.29
C ILE A 92 -3.53 14.65 14.48
N LEU A 93 -4.64 15.34 14.21
CA LEU A 93 -5.97 14.75 14.07
C LEU A 93 -6.46 15.01 12.65
N ILE A 94 -6.84 13.96 11.93
CA ILE A 94 -7.33 14.03 10.55
C ILE A 94 -8.77 13.50 10.54
N LYS A 95 -9.67 14.23 9.86
CA LYS A 95 -11.07 13.83 9.71
C LYS A 95 -11.34 13.39 8.28
N GLY A 96 -11.96 12.22 8.11
CA GLY A 96 -12.32 11.67 6.81
C GLY A 96 -12.39 10.15 6.83
N ASP A 97 -12.51 9.56 5.64
CA ASP A 97 -12.37 8.13 5.43
C ASP A 97 -10.93 7.68 5.71
N ASN A 98 -10.76 6.62 6.50
CA ASN A 98 -9.44 6.19 6.97
C ASN A 98 -8.56 5.65 5.84
N LEU A 99 -9.12 4.95 4.85
CA LEU A 99 -8.38 4.41 3.72
C LEU A 99 -7.80 5.54 2.86
N GLU A 100 -8.61 6.55 2.54
CA GLU A 100 -8.15 7.73 1.79
C GLU A 100 -7.10 8.54 2.56
N ILE A 101 -7.27 8.70 3.87
CA ILE A 101 -6.28 9.38 4.73
C ILE A 101 -4.96 8.62 4.71
N LEU A 102 -4.97 7.30 4.91
CA LEU A 102 -3.76 6.49 4.92
C LEU A 102 -3.02 6.58 3.59
N LYS A 103 -3.73 6.60 2.45
CA LYS A 103 -3.12 6.80 1.12
C LYS A 103 -2.36 8.12 1.01
N HIS A 104 -2.87 9.21 1.57
CA HIS A 104 -2.15 10.50 1.60
C HIS A 104 -0.90 10.47 2.48
N LEU A 105 -0.92 9.68 3.56
CA LEU A 105 0.19 9.60 4.51
C LEU A 105 1.38 8.79 3.99
N ILE A 106 1.17 7.85 3.05
CA ILE A 106 2.22 6.98 2.50
C ILE A 106 3.45 7.79 2.07
N ASN A 107 3.27 8.86 1.29
CA ASN A 107 4.39 9.61 0.72
C ASN A 107 5.31 10.28 1.76
N ALA A 108 4.83 10.52 2.98
CA ALA A 108 5.57 11.25 4.02
C ALA A 108 5.91 10.42 5.26
N TYR A 109 5.18 9.34 5.52
CA TYR A 109 5.26 8.55 6.75
C TYR A 109 5.51 7.05 6.51
N GLU A 110 5.82 6.64 5.28
CA GLU A 110 6.19 5.25 5.00
C GLU A 110 7.37 4.81 5.89
N ASN A 111 7.20 3.71 6.61
CA ASN A 111 8.18 3.15 7.56
C ASN A 111 8.54 4.04 8.78
N GLU A 112 7.83 5.15 9.02
CA GLU A 112 8.08 6.06 10.14
C GLU A 112 7.22 5.77 11.39
N ILE A 113 6.19 4.93 11.27
CA ILE A 113 5.23 4.66 12.36
C ILE A 113 5.71 3.50 13.24
N LYS A 114 6.02 3.81 14.51
CA LYS A 114 6.51 2.82 15.49
C LYS A 114 5.43 1.87 16.01
N MET A 115 4.21 2.34 16.20
CA MET A 115 3.11 1.57 16.78
C MET A 115 1.77 2.04 16.21
N ILE A 116 0.88 1.08 15.93
CA ILE A 116 -0.49 1.32 15.49
C ILE A 116 -1.44 0.65 16.48
N TYR A 117 -2.42 1.41 17.00
CA TYR A 117 -3.53 0.90 17.79
C TYR A 117 -4.84 1.25 17.09
N ILE A 118 -5.69 0.24 16.84
CA ILE A 118 -6.98 0.40 16.17
C ILE A 118 -8.06 -0.40 16.91
N ASP A 119 -9.26 0.15 16.94
CA ASP A 119 -10.46 -0.49 17.47
C ASP A 119 -11.53 -0.56 16.36
N PRO A 120 -11.41 -1.51 15.42
CA PRO A 120 -12.34 -1.65 14.31
C PRO A 120 -13.68 -2.25 14.77
N PRO A 121 -14.77 -2.11 13.99
CA PRO A 121 -16.05 -2.75 14.31
C PRO A 121 -15.90 -4.27 14.40
N TYR A 122 -16.50 -4.87 15.43
CA TYR A 122 -16.38 -6.30 15.71
C TYR A 122 -17.34 -7.18 14.91
N ASN A 123 -18.33 -6.57 14.24
CA ASN A 123 -19.29 -7.27 13.40
C ASN A 123 -20.04 -8.37 14.17
N THR A 124 -20.47 -8.05 15.41
CA THR A 124 -21.13 -9.03 16.30
C THR A 124 -22.59 -9.28 15.93
N GLY A 125 -23.15 -8.47 15.03
CA GLY A 125 -24.55 -8.49 14.63
C GLY A 125 -25.49 -7.79 15.61
N ASN A 126 -24.98 -7.34 16.76
CA ASN A 126 -25.71 -6.53 17.75
C ASN A 126 -25.21 -5.07 17.81
N ASP A 127 -24.41 -4.68 16.81
CA ASP A 127 -23.80 -3.35 16.66
C ASP A 127 -24.75 -2.38 15.93
#